data_AF-H3K266-F1
#
_entry.id   AF-H3K266-F1
#
_cell.length_a   1.000
_cell.length_b   1.000
_cell.length_c   1.000
_cell.angle_alpha   90.00
_cell.angle_beta   90.00
_cell.angle_gamma   90.00
#
_symmetry.space_group_name_H-M   'P 1'
#
loop_
_entity.id
_entity.type
_entity.pdbx_description
1 polymer ?
#
loop_
_entity_poly.entity_id
_entity_poly.type
_entity_poly.pdbx_seq_one_letter_code
_entity_poly.pdbx_strand_id
1 'polypeptide(L)'
;VKWNLDKAIAKFKGDTAAQPVVDRIDVNYQPGHGYASMGETKEADGKYFNSGNKFSKDRFLPVGPLHVETEQLIDIRGDKMRLIHDHTAYPEPHDGIIVRRDKITTKQIYNMDDFPNAVKESKIERNGNKVTVHLMSTAPTYSMTDFTVKKGDEVTIILTNHDKVEDLTHGFGLQKYNINFIVNP
;
A
#
# COMPACT_ATOMS: atom_id res chain seq x y z
N VAL A 1 -17.75 4.72 -18.82
CA VAL A 1 -18.58 5.69 -19.59
C VAL A 1 -18.44 7.07 -18.96
N LYS A 2 -18.20 8.13 -19.74
CA LYS A 2 -18.18 9.52 -19.25
C LYS A 2 -19.53 10.16 -19.55
N TRP A 3 -20.16 10.76 -18.55
CA TRP A 3 -21.46 11.41 -18.69
C TRP A 3 -21.54 12.69 -17.86
N ASN A 4 -22.44 13.59 -18.23
CA ASN A 4 -22.66 14.87 -17.56
C ASN A 4 -23.99 14.85 -16.79
N LEU A 5 -23.93 15.20 -15.50
CA LEU A 5 -25.08 15.15 -14.59
C LEU A 5 -26.18 16.13 -14.97
N ASP A 6 -25.85 17.38 -15.30
CA ASP A 6 -26.85 18.38 -15.66
C ASP A 6 -27.60 18.01 -16.93
N LYS A 7 -26.90 17.49 -17.95
CA LYS A 7 -27.51 16.96 -19.17
C LYS A 7 -28.39 15.76 -18.88
N ALA A 8 -28.00 14.88 -17.94
CA ALA A 8 -28.85 13.76 -17.51
C ALA A 8 -30.13 14.25 -16.83
N ILE A 9 -30.03 15.26 -15.96
CA ILE A 9 -31.19 15.89 -15.30
C ILE A 9 -32.10 16.58 -16.32
N ALA A 10 -31.54 17.34 -17.27
CA ALA A 10 -32.30 17.98 -18.33
C ALA A 10 -33.04 16.95 -19.20
N LYS A 11 -32.34 15.88 -19.60
CA LYS A 11 -32.94 14.77 -20.34
C LYS A 11 -34.09 14.12 -19.58
N PHE A 12 -33.91 13.90 -18.27
CA PHE A 12 -34.95 13.36 -17.39
C PHE A 12 -36.17 14.28 -17.28
N LYS A 13 -35.98 15.60 -17.31
CA LYS A 13 -37.05 16.61 -17.31
C LYS A 13 -37.75 16.80 -18.67
N GLY A 14 -37.38 16.03 -19.69
CA GLY A 14 -38.05 16.04 -21.00
C GLY A 14 -37.31 16.78 -22.11
N ASP A 15 -36.10 17.31 -21.87
CA ASP A 15 -35.27 17.83 -22.95
C ASP A 15 -34.73 16.68 -23.82
N THR A 16 -35.38 16.43 -24.95
CA THR A 16 -35.01 15.36 -25.86
C THR A 16 -33.70 15.62 -26.62
N ALA A 17 -33.23 16.86 -26.68
CA ALA A 17 -31.97 17.23 -27.34
C ALA A 17 -30.75 16.99 -26.45
N ALA A 18 -30.91 16.95 -25.11
CA ALA A 18 -29.82 16.69 -24.19
C ALA A 18 -29.15 15.32 -24.45
N GLN A 19 -27.82 15.32 -24.51
CA GLN A 19 -26.96 14.14 -24.70
C GLN A 19 -26.09 13.92 -23.45
N PRO A 20 -26.52 13.08 -22.49
CA PRO A 20 -25.82 12.91 -21.21
C PRO A 20 -24.48 12.19 -21.35
N VAL A 21 -24.40 11.17 -22.22
CA VAL A 21 -23.16 10.44 -22.48
C VAL A 21 -22.29 11.29 -23.40
N VAL A 22 -21.11 11.69 -22.90
CA VAL A 22 -20.18 12.57 -23.63
C VAL A 22 -18.98 11.81 -24.18
N ASP A 23 -18.65 10.66 -23.60
CA ASP A 23 -17.59 9.78 -24.11
C ASP A 23 -17.69 8.34 -23.63
N ARG A 24 -17.05 7.42 -24.36
CA ARG A 24 -16.87 6.01 -24.00
C ARG A 24 -15.46 5.59 -24.36
N ILE A 25 -14.85 4.79 -23.50
CA ILE A 25 -13.54 4.19 -23.73
C ILE A 25 -13.64 2.72 -23.35
N ASP A 26 -13.02 1.87 -24.16
CA ASP A 26 -12.86 0.46 -23.82
C ASP A 26 -11.76 0.30 -22.78
N VAL A 27 -12.00 -0.59 -21.82
CA VAL A 27 -11.08 -0.94 -20.75
C VAL A 27 -10.90 -2.45 -20.71
N ASN A 28 -9.79 -2.91 -20.15
CA ASN A 28 -9.29 -4.26 -20.31
C ASN A 28 -8.97 -4.89 -18.95
N TYR A 29 -9.77 -5.84 -18.45
CA TYR A 29 -11.13 -6.18 -18.85
C TYR A 29 -12.04 -6.34 -17.63
N GLN A 30 -13.34 -6.16 -17.84
CA GLN A 30 -14.38 -6.25 -16.81
C GLN A 30 -14.07 -5.28 -15.66
N PRO A 31 -14.29 -3.96 -15.88
CA PRO A 31 -14.07 -2.96 -14.85
C PRO A 31 -14.95 -3.21 -13.63
N GLY A 32 -14.35 -3.13 -12.44
CA GLY A 32 -15.03 -3.07 -11.16
C GLY A 32 -15.21 -1.61 -10.73
N HIS A 33 -14.53 -1.21 -9.65
CA HIS A 33 -14.50 0.19 -9.24
C HIS A 33 -13.57 1.01 -10.13
N GLY A 34 -13.75 2.32 -10.10
CA GLY A 34 -12.77 3.24 -10.63
C GLY A 34 -12.79 4.54 -9.85
N TYR A 35 -11.62 5.17 -9.77
CA TYR A 35 -11.36 6.25 -8.83
C TYR A 35 -10.62 7.40 -9.51
N ALA A 36 -11.05 8.62 -9.21
CA ALA A 36 -10.48 9.84 -9.81
C ALA A 36 -9.49 10.52 -8.85
N SER A 37 -8.54 11.27 -9.41
CA SER A 37 -7.64 12.11 -8.64
C SER A 37 -8.40 13.11 -7.78
N MET A 38 -8.20 13.00 -6.46
CA MET A 38 -8.93 13.75 -5.42
C MET A 38 -10.46 13.59 -5.48
N GLY A 39 -10.97 12.55 -6.16
CA GLY A 39 -12.38 12.43 -6.58
C GLY A 39 -13.41 12.37 -5.47
N GLU A 40 -13.01 11.89 -4.28
CA GLU A 40 -13.88 11.81 -3.09
C GLU A 40 -13.70 12.99 -2.15
N THR A 41 -13.19 14.11 -2.66
CA THR A 41 -12.95 15.33 -1.91
C THR A 41 -13.55 16.54 -2.62
N LYS A 42 -13.61 17.69 -1.92
CA LYS A 42 -13.95 18.98 -2.54
C LYS A 42 -12.87 19.50 -3.51
N GLU A 43 -11.72 18.83 -3.58
CA GLU A 43 -10.56 19.20 -4.39
C GLU A 43 -10.39 18.29 -5.62
N ALA A 44 -11.46 17.60 -6.05
CA ALA A 44 -11.48 16.81 -7.28
C ALA A 44 -10.97 17.64 -8.47
N ASP A 45 -9.89 17.18 -9.12
CA ASP A 45 -9.12 18.02 -10.05
C ASP A 45 -9.38 17.71 -11.53
N GLY A 46 -10.15 16.65 -11.81
CA GLY A 46 -10.52 16.25 -13.17
C GLY A 46 -9.34 15.86 -14.05
N LYS A 47 -8.21 15.42 -13.48
CA LYS A 47 -7.02 15.07 -14.25
C LYS A 47 -6.95 13.61 -14.66
N TYR A 48 -7.09 12.72 -13.69
CA TYR A 48 -6.92 11.29 -13.90
C TYR A 48 -8.09 10.49 -13.35
N PHE A 49 -8.38 9.39 -14.02
CA PHE A 49 -9.28 8.34 -13.57
C PHE A 49 -8.56 7.01 -13.72
N ASN A 50 -8.63 6.15 -12.71
CA ASN A 50 -8.12 4.81 -12.80
C ASN A 50 -9.27 3.81 -12.82
N SER A 51 -9.26 2.88 -13.79
CA SER A 51 -10.21 1.78 -13.89
C SER A 51 -9.59 0.51 -13.31
N GLY A 52 -10.15 -0.03 -12.22
CA GLY A 52 -9.72 -1.29 -11.64
C GLY A 52 -10.40 -2.47 -12.32
N ASN A 53 -9.69 -3.18 -13.19
CA ASN A 53 -10.26 -4.24 -14.03
C ASN A 53 -9.93 -5.64 -13.53
N LYS A 54 -10.92 -6.53 -13.56
CA LYS A 54 -10.88 -7.85 -12.89
C LYS A 54 -10.21 -8.97 -13.69
N PHE A 55 -9.94 -8.76 -14.97
CA PHE A 55 -9.20 -9.73 -15.79
C PHE A 55 -8.17 -9.04 -16.67
N SER A 56 -6.93 -9.51 -16.64
CA SER A 56 -5.87 -9.01 -17.53
C SER A 56 -5.79 -9.73 -18.87
N LYS A 57 -6.10 -11.03 -18.92
CA LYS A 57 -6.06 -11.83 -20.16
C LYS A 57 -4.75 -11.63 -20.96
N ASP A 58 -4.85 -11.00 -22.13
CA ASP A 58 -3.78 -10.79 -23.09
C ASP A 58 -3.05 -9.44 -22.91
N ARG A 59 -3.33 -8.67 -21.85
CA ARG A 59 -2.67 -7.38 -21.60
C ARG A 59 -1.22 -7.50 -21.16
N PHE A 60 -0.82 -8.65 -20.60
CA PHE A 60 0.53 -8.90 -20.08
C PHE A 60 1.09 -10.22 -20.60
N LEU A 61 2.40 -10.43 -20.38
CA LEU A 61 3.02 -11.73 -20.65
C LEU A 61 2.33 -12.83 -19.81
N PRO A 62 2.12 -14.02 -20.38
CA PRO A 62 1.45 -15.11 -19.69
C PRO A 62 2.30 -15.63 -18.51
N VAL A 63 1.66 -15.82 -17.35
CA VAL A 63 2.32 -16.25 -16.09
C VAL A 63 1.74 -17.56 -15.55
N GLY A 64 1.00 -18.31 -16.38
CA GLY A 64 0.31 -19.53 -15.98
C GLY A 64 -1.17 -19.28 -15.66
N PRO A 65 -1.84 -20.19 -14.93
CA PRO A 65 -3.30 -20.15 -14.77
C PRO A 65 -3.81 -18.99 -13.91
N LEU A 66 -3.02 -18.49 -12.95
CA LEU A 66 -3.37 -17.33 -12.13
C LEU A 66 -2.73 -16.07 -12.71
N HIS A 67 -3.56 -15.22 -13.31
CA HIS A 67 -3.12 -13.93 -13.82
C HIS A 67 -3.30 -12.84 -12.77
N VAL A 68 -2.60 -11.72 -12.94
CA VAL A 68 -2.82 -10.46 -12.22
C VAL A 68 -4.06 -9.74 -12.73
N GLU A 69 -4.59 -8.79 -11.97
CA GLU A 69 -5.56 -7.80 -12.41
C GLU A 69 -4.91 -6.69 -13.27
N THR A 70 -5.73 -5.80 -13.84
CA THR A 70 -5.25 -4.67 -14.64
C THR A 70 -5.81 -3.35 -14.14
N GLU A 71 -4.95 -2.51 -13.57
CA GLU A 71 -5.28 -1.13 -13.23
C GLU A 71 -4.93 -0.24 -14.41
N GLN A 72 -5.93 0.48 -14.95
CA GLN A 72 -5.76 1.31 -16.13
C GLN A 72 -5.89 2.79 -15.82
N LEU A 73 -4.79 3.53 -15.99
CA LEU A 73 -4.77 4.98 -15.82
C LEU A 73 -5.28 5.66 -17.10
N ILE A 74 -6.27 6.52 -16.92
CA ILE A 74 -6.95 7.25 -17.98
C ILE A 74 -6.80 8.75 -17.72
N ASP A 75 -6.27 9.47 -18.71
CA ASP A 75 -6.26 10.93 -18.75
C ASP A 75 -7.66 11.43 -19.11
N ILE A 76 -8.24 12.24 -18.21
CA ILE A 76 -9.59 12.81 -18.36
C ILE A 76 -9.58 14.35 -18.44
N ARG A 77 -8.40 14.98 -18.61
CA ARG A 77 -8.26 16.45 -18.69
C ARG A 77 -8.94 17.06 -19.90
N GLY A 78 -9.00 16.31 -21.01
CA GLY A 78 -9.64 16.75 -22.24
C GLY A 78 -11.11 16.36 -22.33
N ASP A 79 -11.74 16.76 -23.42
CA ASP A 79 -13.12 16.34 -23.73
C ASP A 79 -13.22 14.81 -23.86
N LYS A 80 -12.21 14.21 -24.49
CA LYS A 80 -12.07 12.76 -24.71
C LYS A 80 -11.14 12.11 -23.70
N MET A 81 -11.57 10.97 -23.16
CA MET A 81 -10.76 10.11 -22.31
C MET A 81 -9.65 9.47 -23.12
N ARG A 82 -8.46 9.31 -22.53
CA ARG A 82 -7.33 8.63 -23.16
C ARG A 82 -6.73 7.64 -22.18
N LEU A 83 -6.71 6.36 -22.54
CA LEU A 83 -5.95 5.35 -21.83
C LEU A 83 -4.46 5.67 -22.01
N ILE A 84 -3.73 5.85 -20.90
CA ILE A 84 -2.31 6.23 -20.93
C ILE A 84 -1.39 5.19 -20.31
N HIS A 85 -1.93 4.25 -19.52
CA HIS A 85 -1.12 3.19 -18.92
C HIS A 85 -1.96 1.99 -18.48
N ASP A 86 -1.37 0.80 -18.61
CA ASP A 86 -1.82 -0.44 -17.96
C ASP A 86 -0.79 -0.84 -16.91
N HIS A 87 -1.25 -1.14 -15.69
CA HIS A 87 -0.42 -1.63 -14.60
C HIS A 87 -0.98 -2.93 -14.04
N THR A 88 -0.08 -3.84 -13.66
CA THR A 88 -0.43 -5.10 -13.00
C THR A 88 -0.86 -4.84 -11.55
N ALA A 89 -1.87 -5.55 -11.05
CA ALA A 89 -2.24 -5.49 -9.63
C ALA A 89 -2.51 -6.88 -9.05
N TYR A 90 -2.25 -7.08 -7.76
CA TYR A 90 -2.40 -8.38 -7.09
C TYR A 90 -2.65 -8.26 -5.57
N PRO A 91 -3.43 -9.18 -4.95
CA PRO A 91 -4.47 -10.00 -5.56
C PRO A 91 -5.78 -9.23 -5.49
N GLU A 92 -6.20 -8.67 -6.61
CA GLU A 92 -7.48 -7.98 -6.79
C GLU A 92 -7.74 -6.79 -5.84
N PRO A 93 -7.09 -5.62 -6.04
CA PRO A 93 -7.55 -4.40 -5.40
C PRO A 93 -9.03 -4.14 -5.73
N HIS A 94 -9.82 -3.88 -4.70
CA HIS A 94 -11.24 -3.58 -4.87
C HIS A 94 -11.49 -2.11 -5.14
N ASP A 95 -10.75 -1.24 -4.45
CA ASP A 95 -10.95 0.20 -4.52
C ASP A 95 -9.67 0.96 -4.20
N GLY A 96 -9.68 2.27 -4.47
CA GLY A 96 -8.55 3.15 -4.22
C GLY A 96 -8.91 4.62 -4.19
N ILE A 97 -8.02 5.42 -3.61
CA ILE A 97 -8.08 6.89 -3.68
C ILE A 97 -6.75 7.42 -4.20
N ILE A 98 -6.80 8.53 -4.93
CA ILE A 98 -5.61 9.21 -5.44
C ILE A 98 -5.54 10.56 -4.74
N VAL A 99 -4.55 10.73 -3.88
CA VAL A 99 -4.36 11.94 -3.07
C VAL A 99 -3.14 12.71 -3.55
N ARG A 100 -3.24 14.04 -3.64
CA ARG A 100 -2.10 14.90 -3.96
C ARG A 100 -1.01 14.77 -2.89
N ARG A 101 0.23 14.70 -3.34
CA ARG A 101 1.41 14.58 -2.45
C ARG A 101 1.49 15.67 -1.38
N ASP A 102 1.03 16.89 -1.66
CA ASP A 102 1.12 18.01 -0.72
C ASP A 102 0.09 17.97 0.41
N LYS A 103 -0.81 16.98 0.40
CA LYS A 103 -1.71 16.67 1.52
C LYS A 103 -1.11 15.66 2.50
N ILE A 104 0.01 15.03 2.14
CA ILE A 104 0.62 13.97 2.92
C ILE A 104 1.99 14.44 3.40
N THR A 105 2.22 14.36 4.70
CA THR A 105 3.54 14.55 5.30
C THR A 105 3.92 13.25 6.00
N THR A 106 5.05 12.66 5.61
CA THR A 106 5.56 11.41 6.18
C THR A 106 6.66 11.70 7.20
N LYS A 107 6.93 10.73 8.08
CA LYS A 107 8.13 10.70 8.93
C LYS A 107 9.22 9.91 8.19
N GLN A 108 10.48 10.37 8.24
CA GLN A 108 11.63 9.66 7.65
C GLN A 108 12.23 8.62 8.61
N ILE A 109 12.22 8.93 9.90
CA ILE A 109 12.63 8.05 11.01
C ILE A 109 11.60 8.17 12.13
N TYR A 110 11.49 7.16 12.98
CA TYR A 110 10.61 7.22 14.13
C TYR A 110 11.26 7.93 15.33
N ASN A 111 10.42 8.44 16.24
CA ASN A 111 10.89 8.88 17.55
C ASN A 111 10.88 7.67 18.48
N MET A 112 12.02 7.35 19.10
CA MET A 112 12.11 6.20 20.01
C MET A 112 11.12 6.28 21.19
N ASP A 113 10.79 7.49 21.64
CA ASP A 113 9.81 7.69 22.72
C ASP A 113 8.36 7.43 22.30
N ASP A 114 8.08 7.25 20.99
CA ASP A 114 6.77 6.76 20.50
C ASP A 114 6.57 5.26 20.85
N PHE A 115 7.61 4.55 21.32
CA PHE A 115 7.58 3.10 21.60
C PHE A 115 7.89 2.79 23.07
N PRO A 116 6.87 2.40 23.86
CA PRO A 116 7.05 2.08 25.29
C PRO A 116 8.03 0.92 25.57
N ASN A 117 8.21 0.02 24.61
CA ASN A 117 9.09 -1.15 24.72
C ASN A 117 10.48 -0.91 24.10
N ALA A 118 10.83 0.33 23.77
CA ALA A 118 12.13 0.63 23.20
C ALA A 118 13.27 0.19 24.13
N VAL A 119 14.17 -0.62 23.60
CA VAL A 119 15.34 -1.13 24.31
C VAL A 119 16.42 -0.07 24.28
N LYS A 120 16.75 0.48 25.45
CA LYS A 120 17.86 1.45 25.64
C LYS A 120 19.13 0.79 26.17
N GLU A 121 19.01 -0.44 26.66
CA GLU A 121 20.11 -1.27 27.17
C GLU A 121 19.80 -2.74 26.87
N SER A 122 20.77 -3.47 26.35
CA SER A 122 20.59 -4.89 26.04
C SER A 122 20.73 -5.76 27.28
N LYS A 123 19.78 -6.67 27.48
CA LYS A 123 19.73 -7.55 28.65
C LYS A 123 18.86 -8.77 28.40
N ILE A 124 19.02 -9.78 29.24
CA ILE A 124 18.16 -10.97 29.26
C ILE A 124 17.49 -11.05 30.61
N GLU A 125 16.16 -11.03 30.62
CA GLU A 125 15.34 -11.17 31.81
C GLU A 125 14.73 -12.57 31.85
N ARG A 126 14.75 -13.22 33.01
CA ARG A 126 14.20 -14.57 33.20
C ARG A 126 13.17 -14.56 34.32
N ASN A 127 11.98 -15.05 34.02
CA ASN A 127 10.91 -15.26 34.99
C ASN A 127 10.36 -16.68 34.82
N GLY A 128 10.92 -17.62 35.59
CA GLY A 128 10.64 -19.04 35.41
C GLY A 128 11.09 -19.54 34.04
N ASN A 129 10.15 -20.08 33.26
CA ASN A 129 10.38 -20.52 31.86
C ASN A 129 10.20 -19.39 30.84
N LYS A 130 9.85 -18.17 31.26
CA LYS A 130 9.74 -17.01 30.36
C LYS A 130 11.07 -16.28 30.28
N VAL A 131 11.55 -16.05 29.06
CA VAL A 131 12.82 -15.36 28.80
C VAL A 131 12.57 -14.19 27.86
N THR A 132 12.84 -12.97 28.30
CA THR A 132 12.78 -11.77 27.47
C THR A 132 14.19 -11.32 27.12
N VAL A 133 14.50 -11.29 25.82
CA VAL A 133 15.77 -10.81 25.29
C VAL A 133 15.55 -9.40 24.75
N HIS A 134 16.12 -8.42 25.43
CA HIS A 134 16.16 -7.02 25.03
C HIS A 134 17.41 -6.81 24.17
N LEU A 135 17.20 -6.55 22.88
CA LEU A 135 18.24 -6.48 21.86
C LEU A 135 18.23 -5.09 21.21
N MET A 136 19.39 -4.61 20.82
CA MET A 136 19.56 -3.40 20.04
C MET A 136 20.24 -3.75 18.73
N SER A 137 20.03 -2.92 17.71
CA SER A 137 20.78 -3.00 16.46
C SER A 137 21.28 -1.62 16.04
N THR A 138 22.50 -1.60 15.53
CA THR A 138 23.13 -0.47 14.84
C THR A 138 23.99 -1.10 13.75
N ALA A 139 23.76 -0.73 12.49
CA ALA A 139 24.38 -1.41 11.36
C ALA A 139 25.92 -1.47 11.54
N PRO A 140 26.56 -2.65 11.39
CA PRO A 140 26.02 -3.91 10.85
C PRO A 140 25.69 -4.98 11.92
N THR A 141 25.58 -4.63 13.20
CA THR A 141 25.57 -5.61 14.30
C THR A 141 24.36 -5.48 15.22
N TYR A 142 23.96 -6.61 15.81
CA TYR A 142 23.20 -6.59 17.05
C TYR A 142 24.13 -6.33 18.25
N SER A 143 23.56 -5.82 19.32
CA SER A 143 24.26 -5.62 20.60
C SER A 143 24.65 -6.92 21.32
N MET A 144 24.03 -8.06 20.97
CA MET A 144 24.41 -9.39 21.46
C MET A 144 24.61 -10.34 20.27
N THR A 145 25.74 -11.04 20.25
CA THR A 145 26.09 -12.04 19.23
C THR A 145 25.38 -13.37 19.45
N ASP A 146 25.14 -13.71 20.72
CA ASP A 146 24.51 -14.95 21.14
C ASP A 146 23.80 -14.77 22.49
N PHE A 147 22.82 -15.62 22.74
CA PHE A 147 22.17 -15.78 24.04
C PHE A 147 21.69 -17.21 24.17
N THR A 148 21.75 -17.75 25.40
CA THR A 148 21.37 -19.15 25.66
C THR A 148 19.99 -19.21 26.30
N VAL A 149 19.15 -20.15 25.87
CA VAL A 149 17.86 -20.48 26.48
C VAL A 149 17.77 -21.98 26.73
N LYS A 150 16.80 -22.41 27.54
CA LYS A 150 16.55 -23.82 27.80
C LYS A 150 15.46 -24.33 26.86
N LYS A 151 15.53 -25.62 26.53
CA LYS A 151 14.43 -26.30 25.82
C LYS A 151 13.15 -26.16 26.65
N GLY A 152 12.10 -25.64 26.04
CA GLY A 152 10.81 -25.40 26.70
C GLY A 152 10.62 -23.98 27.22
N ASP A 153 11.62 -23.10 27.11
CA ASP A 153 11.46 -21.68 27.43
C ASP A 153 10.49 -21.00 26.44
N GLU A 154 9.62 -20.13 26.96
CA GLU A 154 8.85 -19.16 26.20
C GLU A 154 9.72 -17.91 26.01
N VAL A 155 10.23 -17.72 24.79
CA VAL A 155 11.20 -16.65 24.48
C VAL A 155 10.50 -15.48 23.78
N THR A 156 10.65 -14.29 24.34
CA THR A 156 10.25 -13.01 23.71
C THR A 156 11.51 -12.26 23.30
N ILE A 157 11.58 -11.82 22.04
CA ILE A 157 12.63 -10.93 21.55
C ILE A 157 12.03 -9.53 21.42
N ILE A 158 12.63 -8.55 22.08
CA ILE A 158 12.33 -7.13 21.88
C ILE A 158 13.57 -6.52 21.23
N LEU A 159 13.43 -6.04 20.00
CA LEU A 159 14.53 -5.45 19.23
C LEU A 159 14.23 -3.97 18.95
N THR A 160 15.20 -3.10 19.17
CA THR A 160 15.15 -1.68 18.80
C THR A 160 16.27 -1.34 17.84
N ASN A 161 15.94 -0.67 16.73
CA ASN A 161 16.91 -0.08 15.82
C ASN A 161 17.35 1.27 16.37
N HIS A 162 18.67 1.48 16.50
CA HIS A 162 19.26 2.72 16.99
C HIS A 162 19.91 3.54 15.88
N ASP A 163 19.85 3.08 14.63
CA ASP A 163 20.28 3.88 13.49
C ASP A 163 19.42 5.13 13.34
N LYS A 164 20.04 6.22 12.87
CA LYS A 164 19.41 7.53 12.66
C LYS A 164 19.38 7.92 11.19
N VAL A 165 19.49 6.92 10.32
CA VAL A 165 19.54 7.08 8.86
C VAL A 165 18.22 6.59 8.29
N GLU A 166 17.54 7.43 7.52
CA GLU A 166 16.33 7.06 6.79
C GLU A 166 16.57 5.79 5.95
N ASP A 167 15.55 4.92 5.88
CA ASP A 167 15.57 3.68 5.10
C ASP A 167 16.59 2.61 5.56
N LEU A 168 17.33 2.86 6.66
CA LEU A 168 18.25 1.87 7.24
C LEU A 168 17.49 0.86 8.11
N THR A 169 16.57 0.14 7.47
CA THR A 169 15.73 -0.88 8.08
C THR A 169 16.53 -2.12 8.41
N HIS A 170 16.36 -2.63 9.61
CA HIS A 170 16.85 -3.94 10.01
C HIS A 170 15.72 -4.96 10.06
N GLY A 171 16.11 -6.22 10.24
CA GLY A 171 15.17 -7.28 10.57
C GLY A 171 15.74 -8.16 11.66
N PHE A 172 14.92 -9.07 12.15
CA PHE A 172 15.35 -10.21 12.95
C PHE A 172 14.77 -11.46 12.31
N GLY A 173 15.57 -12.51 12.18
CA GLY A 173 15.13 -13.79 11.65
C GLY A 173 15.72 -14.94 12.46
N LEU A 174 14.87 -15.81 13.00
CA LEU A 174 15.32 -17.01 13.70
C LEU A 174 15.23 -18.21 12.77
N GLN A 175 16.39 -18.67 12.31
CA GLN A 175 16.51 -19.79 11.39
C GLN A 175 15.78 -21.02 11.94
N LYS A 176 14.99 -21.71 11.09
CA LYS A 176 14.21 -22.92 11.41
C LYS A 176 12.98 -22.73 12.31
N TYR A 177 12.71 -21.52 12.81
CA TYR A 177 11.56 -21.25 13.68
C TYR A 177 10.42 -20.48 13.00
N ASN A 178 10.58 -20.08 11.74
CA ASN A 178 9.62 -19.24 11.01
C ASN A 178 9.24 -17.95 11.78
N ILE A 179 10.21 -17.39 12.51
CA ILE A 179 10.06 -16.12 13.22
C ILE A 179 10.92 -15.11 12.47
N ASN A 180 10.27 -14.12 11.87
CA ASN A 180 10.94 -12.99 11.25
C ASN A 180 10.07 -11.73 11.34
N PHE A 181 10.71 -10.58 11.52
CA PHE A 181 10.05 -9.27 11.54
C PHE A 181 11.05 -8.17 11.17
N ILE A 182 10.55 -7.01 10.75
CA ILE A 182 11.34 -5.81 10.45
C ILE A 182 11.36 -4.84 11.64
N VAL A 183 12.40 -4.02 11.71
CA VAL A 183 12.52 -2.92 12.67
C VAL A 183 13.14 -1.71 11.95
N ASN A 184 12.31 -0.70 11.73
CA ASN A 184 12.70 0.54 11.07
C ASN A 184 13.43 1.47 12.05
N PRO A 185 14.28 2.38 11.55
CA PRO A 185 14.99 3.40 12.34
C PRO A 185 14.05 4.47 12.91
#